data_AF-A0A6P0SNU6-F1
#
_entry.id   AF-A0A6P0SNU6-F1
#
_cell.length_a   1.000
_cell.length_b   1.000
_cell.length_c   1.000
_cell.angle_alpha   90.00
_cell.angle_beta   90.00
_cell.angle_gamma   90.00
#
_symmetry.space_group_name_H-M   'P 1'
#
loop_
_entity.id
_entity.type
_entity.pdbx_description
1 polymer ?
#
loop_
_entity_poly.entity_id
_entity_poly.type
_entity_poly.pdbx_seq_one_letter_code
_entity_poly.pdbx_strand_id
1 'polypeptide(L)'
;ALEVARAITHESNRADALSGLTPHLPQIIPEALEVAREVTDKSMRAYPLSTLAPHLPENLLPEVLQMAQAIQSEYHRAYAFSGLIKNSNFSLQDDVSLWQEFLHTLACSDRQSFLRDLVHLSPTIICLGGKEALAAIVEAVQDVSRWWP
;
A
#
# COMPACT_ATOMS: atom_id res chain seq x y z
N ALA A 1 16.42 15.01 13.55
CA ALA A 1 15.21 14.33 13.07
C ALA A 1 15.23 12.85 13.43
N LEU A 2 16.21 12.08 12.97
CA LEU A 2 16.33 10.64 13.27
C LEU A 2 16.32 10.33 14.79
N GLU A 3 17.19 10.98 15.57
CA GLU A 3 17.21 10.79 17.04
C GLU A 3 15.90 11.19 17.72
N VAL A 4 15.22 12.21 17.20
CA VAL A 4 13.91 12.63 17.71
C VAL A 4 12.86 11.56 17.40
N ALA A 5 12.87 10.98 16.19
CA ALA A 5 11.99 9.90 15.81
C ALA A 5 12.22 8.66 16.71
N ARG A 6 13.49 8.26 16.91
CA ARG A 6 13.87 7.14 17.81
C ARG A 6 13.39 7.34 19.25
N ALA A 7 13.43 8.58 19.74
CA ALA A 7 13.01 8.93 21.09
C ALA A 7 11.48 8.96 21.29
N ILE A 8 10.67 8.81 20.24
CA ILE A 8 9.21 8.73 20.37
C ILE A 8 8.83 7.49 21.18
N THR A 9 8.05 7.69 22.24
CA THR A 9 7.64 6.63 23.16
C THR A 9 6.47 5.81 22.63
N HIS A 10 5.53 6.44 21.91
CA HIS A 10 4.39 5.75 21.33
C HIS A 10 4.83 4.98 20.08
N GLU A 11 4.78 3.65 20.14
CA GLU A 11 5.33 2.74 19.12
C GLU A 11 4.87 3.06 17.69
N SER A 12 3.58 3.29 17.46
CA SER A 12 3.05 3.58 16.12
C SER A 12 3.57 4.91 15.57
N ASN A 13 3.70 5.92 16.44
CA ASN A 13 4.19 7.24 16.04
C ASN A 13 5.69 7.20 15.77
N ARG A 14 6.43 6.38 16.54
CA ARG A 14 7.85 6.11 16.28
C ARG A 14 8.02 5.42 14.93
N ALA A 15 7.25 4.37 14.66
CA ALA A 15 7.29 3.64 13.40
C ALA A 15 6.97 4.56 12.22
N ASP A 16 5.90 5.35 12.31
CA ASP A 16 5.49 6.27 11.25
C ASP A 16 6.52 7.38 11.03
N ALA A 17 7.07 7.97 12.10
CA ALA A 17 8.13 8.96 11.99
C ALA A 17 9.40 8.41 11.34
N LEU A 18 9.85 7.21 11.70
CA LEU A 18 11.00 6.55 11.06
C LEU A 18 10.72 6.23 9.60
N SER A 19 9.51 5.75 9.30
CA SER A 19 9.05 5.47 7.93
C SER A 19 9.09 6.72 7.06
N GLY A 20 8.58 7.85 7.56
CA GLY A 20 8.59 9.13 6.85
C GLY A 20 9.99 9.72 6.61
N LEU A 21 11.02 9.26 7.33
CA LEU A 21 12.40 9.68 7.11
C LEU A 21 13.11 8.86 6.03
N THR A 22 12.60 7.69 5.65
CA THR A 22 13.25 6.79 4.67
C THR A 22 13.48 7.38 3.27
N PRO A 23 12.63 8.29 2.72
CA PRO A 23 12.93 8.94 1.44
C PRO A 23 14.20 9.80 1.48
N HIS A 24 14.60 10.25 2.67
CA HIS A 24 15.77 11.10 2.89
C HIS A 24 16.94 10.35 3.53
N LEU A 25 16.67 9.21 4.15
CA LEU A 25 17.64 8.35 4.84
C LEU A 25 17.39 6.86 4.49
N PRO A 26 17.65 6.40 3.25
CA PRO A 26 17.37 5.03 2.85
C PRO A 26 18.07 3.97 3.70
N GLN A 27 19.20 4.31 4.32
CA GLN A 27 19.97 3.42 5.19
C GLN A 27 19.22 2.99 6.46
N ILE A 28 18.15 3.69 6.86
CA ILE A 28 17.33 3.31 8.01
C ILE A 28 16.09 2.49 7.63
N ILE A 29 15.91 2.11 6.36
CA ILE A 29 14.79 1.26 5.93
C ILE A 29 14.69 -0.03 6.76
N PRO A 30 15.79 -0.79 7.02
CA PRO A 30 15.70 -1.99 7.85
C PRO A 30 15.23 -1.71 9.28
N GLU A 31 15.73 -0.63 9.89
CA GLU A 31 15.33 -0.19 11.24
C GLU A 31 13.85 0.23 11.26
N ALA A 32 13.42 1.04 10.29
CA ALA A 32 12.04 1.50 10.20
C ALA A 32 11.06 0.34 9.99
N LEU A 33 11.43 -0.65 9.18
CA LEU A 33 10.63 -1.86 8.97
C LEU A 33 10.57 -2.72 10.24
N GLU A 34 11.69 -2.89 10.95
CA GLU A 34 11.73 -3.61 12.22
C GLU A 34 10.81 -2.95 13.26
N VAL A 35 10.89 -1.63 13.41
CA VAL A 35 10.03 -0.89 14.35
C VAL A 35 8.56 -0.95 13.91
N ALA A 36 8.26 -0.90 12.61
CA ALA A 36 6.90 -1.09 12.10
C ALA A 36 6.35 -2.48 12.42
N ARG A 37 7.19 -3.52 12.38
CA ARG A 37 6.82 -4.90 12.72
C ARG A 37 6.52 -5.07 14.21
N GLU A 38 7.22 -4.34 15.06
CA GLU A 38 7.07 -4.40 16.53
C GLU A 38 5.80 -3.74 17.04
N VAL A 39 5.15 -2.85 16.26
CA VAL A 39 3.89 -2.22 16.66
C VAL A 39 2.88 -3.28 17.08
N THR A 40 2.40 -3.21 18.32
CA THR A 40 1.56 -4.22 18.95
C THR A 40 0.17 -4.23 18.33
N ASP A 41 -0.41 -3.05 18.09
CA ASP A 41 -1.66 -2.94 17.34
C ASP A 41 -1.41 -3.22 15.84
N LYS A 42 -1.87 -4.39 15.39
CA LYS A 42 -1.71 -4.84 14.00
C LYS A 42 -2.37 -3.91 12.99
N SER A 43 -3.47 -3.23 13.34
CA SER A 43 -4.11 -2.26 12.44
C SER A 43 -3.23 -1.03 12.25
N MET A 44 -2.56 -0.59 13.33
CA MET A 44 -1.65 0.55 13.29
C MET A 44 -0.36 0.30 12.49
N ARG A 45 -0.03 -0.96 12.19
CA ARG A 45 1.08 -1.29 11.27
C ARG A 45 0.84 -0.78 9.85
N ALA A 46 -0.42 -0.58 9.44
CA ALA A 46 -0.75 -0.14 8.09
C ALA A 46 -0.11 1.19 7.71
N TYR A 47 -0.03 2.13 8.65
CA TYR A 47 0.50 3.48 8.41
C TYR A 47 1.99 3.46 8.05
N PRO A 48 2.90 2.96 8.91
CA PRO A 48 4.31 2.89 8.58
C PRO A 48 4.57 2.00 7.36
N LEU A 49 3.84 0.88 7.19
CA LEU A 49 4.02 0.02 6.02
C LEU A 49 3.62 0.72 4.71
N SER A 50 2.52 1.48 4.70
CA SER A 50 2.09 2.24 3.52
C SER A 50 3.10 3.34 3.15
N THR A 51 3.68 3.99 4.16
CA THR A 51 4.71 5.02 3.99
C THR A 51 6.05 4.42 3.52
N LEU A 52 6.45 3.27 4.06
CA LEU A 52 7.69 2.59 3.68
C LEU A 52 7.63 2.01 2.28
N ALA A 53 6.50 1.38 1.94
CA ALA A 53 6.37 0.52 0.78
C ALA A 53 6.91 1.14 -0.53
N PRO A 54 6.60 2.40 -0.90
CA PRO A 54 7.12 3.02 -2.13
C PRO A 54 8.65 3.09 -2.25
N HIS A 55 9.37 2.98 -1.12
CA HIS A 55 10.83 3.15 -1.04
C HIS A 55 11.59 1.85 -0.77
N LEU A 56 10.87 0.73 -0.66
CA LEU A 56 11.49 -0.55 -0.35
C LEU A 56 12.24 -1.14 -1.55
N PRO A 57 13.42 -1.75 -1.33
CA PRO A 57 14.05 -2.61 -2.31
C PRO A 57 13.22 -3.89 -2.51
N GLU A 58 13.32 -4.47 -3.71
CA GLU A 58 12.53 -5.64 -4.14
C GLU A 58 12.59 -6.81 -3.16
N ASN A 59 13.77 -7.06 -2.57
CA ASN A 59 14.00 -8.19 -1.66
C ASN A 59 13.22 -8.10 -0.33
N LEU A 60 12.67 -6.93 0.02
CA LEU A 60 11.85 -6.74 1.23
C LEU A 60 10.34 -6.72 0.94
N LEU A 61 9.93 -6.66 -0.33
CA LEU A 61 8.51 -6.62 -0.71
C LEU A 61 7.72 -7.86 -0.24
N PRO A 62 8.24 -9.10 -0.32
CA PRO A 62 7.51 -10.27 0.16
C PRO A 62 7.22 -10.23 1.67
N GLU A 63 8.18 -9.75 2.47
CA GLU A 63 8.00 -9.59 3.92
C GLU A 63 6.92 -8.55 4.22
N VAL A 64 6.96 -7.39 3.56
CA VAL A 64 5.97 -6.32 3.77
C VAL A 64 4.59 -6.72 3.27
N LEU A 65 4.48 -7.48 2.18
CA LEU A 65 3.23 -8.08 1.74
C LEU A 65 2.65 -8.99 2.82
N GLN A 66 3.45 -9.90 3.38
CA GLN A 66 3.00 -10.79 4.45
C GLN A 66 2.54 -10.03 5.69
N MET A 67 3.27 -8.98 6.08
CA MET A 67 2.90 -8.11 7.19
C MET A 67 1.58 -7.39 6.93
N ALA A 68 1.37 -6.87 5.71
CA ALA A 68 0.13 -6.23 5.32
C ALA A 68 -1.04 -7.23 5.31
N GLN A 69 -0.85 -8.44 4.78
CA GLN A 69 -1.85 -9.51 4.80
C GLN A 69 -2.26 -9.93 6.22
N ALA A 70 -1.34 -9.86 7.18
CA ALA A 70 -1.61 -10.17 8.59
C ALA A 70 -2.45 -9.09 9.31
N ILE A 71 -2.73 -7.96 8.67
CA ILE A 71 -3.61 -6.90 9.20
C ILE A 71 -5.06 -7.38 9.14
N GLN A 72 -5.72 -7.39 10.29
CA GLN A 72 -7.09 -7.92 10.43
C GLN A 72 -8.16 -6.99 9.88
N SER A 73 -7.99 -5.68 10.06
CA SER A 73 -8.93 -4.69 9.55
C SER A 73 -8.74 -4.53 8.04
N GLU A 74 -9.78 -4.79 7.24
CA GLU A 74 -9.71 -4.68 5.78
C GLU A 74 -9.39 -3.26 5.31
N TYR A 75 -9.94 -2.25 5.98
CA TYR A 75 -9.60 -0.85 5.70
C TYR A 75 -8.11 -0.56 5.90
N HIS A 76 -7.53 -1.03 7.02
CA HIS A 76 -6.10 -0.83 7.28
C HIS A 76 -5.23 -1.69 6.35
N ARG A 77 -5.67 -2.91 6.01
CA ARG A 77 -5.00 -3.75 5.00
C ARG A 77 -5.00 -3.07 3.63
N ALA A 78 -6.13 -2.48 3.22
CA ALA A 78 -6.25 -1.69 2.00
C ALA A 78 -5.28 -0.51 2.01
N TYR A 79 -5.17 0.19 3.14
CA TYR A 79 -4.23 1.29 3.28
C TYR A 79 -2.76 0.86 3.11
N ALA A 80 -2.37 -0.30 3.65
CA ALA A 80 -1.04 -0.87 3.44
C ALA A 80 -0.82 -1.31 1.98
N PHE A 81 -1.82 -1.97 1.36
CA PHE A 81 -1.79 -2.37 -0.04
C PHE A 81 -1.67 -1.17 -0.99
N SER A 82 -2.34 -0.05 -0.69
CA SER A 82 -2.20 1.21 -1.44
C SER A 82 -0.75 1.72 -1.44
N GLY A 83 0.02 1.47 -0.38
CA GLY A 83 1.45 1.76 -0.35
C GLY A 83 2.26 0.82 -1.25
N LEU A 84 1.98 -0.49 -1.18
CA LEU A 84 2.68 -1.51 -1.98
C LEU A 84 2.54 -1.28 -3.49
N ILE A 85 1.34 -0.96 -3.98
CA ILE A 85 1.10 -0.72 -5.42
C ILE A 85 1.76 0.55 -5.95
N LYS A 86 2.26 1.43 -5.05
CA LYS A 86 3.04 2.62 -5.43
C LYS A 86 4.53 2.32 -5.58
N ASN A 87 5.00 1.16 -5.12
CA ASN A 87 6.38 0.73 -5.35
C ASN A 87 6.56 0.27 -6.79
N SER A 88 7.56 0.80 -7.50
CA SER A 88 7.82 0.47 -8.91
C SER A 88 8.29 -0.97 -9.15
N ASN A 89 8.83 -1.62 -8.12
CA ASN A 89 9.32 -3.01 -8.17
C ASN A 89 8.23 -4.01 -7.76
N PHE A 90 7.07 -3.54 -7.27
CA PHE A 90 5.96 -4.41 -6.93
C PHE A 90 5.10 -4.69 -8.17
N SER A 91 4.97 -5.96 -8.53
CA SER A 91 4.17 -6.41 -9.68
C SER A 91 3.05 -7.33 -9.24
N LEU A 92 1.86 -7.13 -9.82
CA LEU A 92 0.69 -8.00 -9.67
C LEU A 92 0.41 -8.78 -10.96
N GLN A 93 1.30 -8.72 -11.96
CA GLN A 93 1.03 -9.23 -13.31
C GLN A 93 1.13 -10.76 -13.38
N ASP A 94 1.95 -11.35 -12.51
CA ASP A 94 2.30 -12.77 -12.57
C ASP A 94 1.39 -13.66 -11.70
N ASP A 95 0.53 -13.06 -10.87
CA ASP A 95 -0.33 -13.78 -9.93
C ASP A 95 -1.76 -13.22 -9.94
N VAL A 96 -2.66 -13.95 -10.62
CA VAL A 96 -4.07 -13.61 -10.73
C VAL A 96 -4.79 -13.66 -9.37
N SER A 97 -4.40 -14.56 -8.47
CA SER A 97 -4.99 -14.66 -7.14
C SER A 97 -4.60 -13.46 -6.29
N LEU A 98 -3.33 -13.05 -6.34
CA LEU A 98 -2.84 -11.85 -5.67
C LEU A 98 -3.50 -10.58 -6.23
N TRP A 99 -3.65 -10.49 -7.55
CA TRP A 99 -4.38 -9.42 -8.20
C TRP A 99 -5.84 -9.30 -7.68
N GLN A 100 -6.56 -10.42 -7.59
CA GLN A 100 -7.93 -10.44 -7.07
C GLN A 100 -7.99 -10.03 -5.60
N GLU A 101 -7.05 -10.50 -4.77
CA GLU A 101 -6.95 -10.12 -3.36
C GLU A 101 -6.75 -8.61 -3.18
N PHE A 102 -5.84 -8.02 -3.97
CA PHE A 102 -5.59 -6.58 -3.96
C PHE A 102 -6.83 -5.80 -4.38
N LEU A 103 -7.45 -6.15 -5.50
CA LEU A 103 -8.67 -5.47 -5.96
C LEU A 103 -9.79 -5.53 -4.92
N HIS A 104 -10.05 -6.72 -4.36
CA HIS A 104 -11.09 -6.89 -3.36
C HIS A 104 -10.81 -6.06 -2.10
N THR A 105 -9.58 -6.12 -1.60
CA THR A 105 -9.20 -5.40 -0.38
C THR A 105 -9.21 -3.88 -0.60
N LEU A 106 -8.66 -3.38 -1.71
CA LEU A 106 -8.64 -1.95 -2.02
C LEU A 106 -10.06 -1.38 -2.19
N ALA A 107 -11.00 -2.18 -2.69
CA ALA A 107 -12.41 -1.81 -2.80
C ALA A 107 -13.10 -1.63 -1.44
N CYS A 108 -12.54 -2.15 -0.34
CA CYS A 108 -13.03 -1.91 1.02
C CYS A 108 -12.60 -0.54 1.59
N SER A 109 -11.76 0.22 0.87
CA SER A 109 -11.43 1.60 1.22
C SER A 109 -12.52 2.58 0.77
N ASP A 110 -12.37 3.87 1.06
CA ASP A 110 -13.29 4.87 0.54
C ASP A 110 -13.13 5.04 -0.99
N ARG A 111 -14.20 5.54 -1.64
CA ARG A 111 -14.24 5.73 -3.10
C ARG A 111 -13.07 6.55 -3.63
N GLN A 112 -12.65 7.60 -2.91
CA GLN A 112 -11.59 8.47 -3.39
C GLN A 112 -10.23 7.75 -3.36
N SER A 113 -9.96 7.02 -2.29
CA SER A 113 -8.75 6.19 -2.16
C SER A 113 -8.71 5.10 -3.22
N PHE A 114 -9.79 4.34 -3.39
CA PHE A 114 -9.87 3.29 -4.40
C PHE A 114 -9.66 3.81 -5.83
N LEU A 115 -10.27 4.94 -6.19
CA LEU A 115 -10.07 5.55 -7.52
C LEU A 115 -8.62 5.99 -7.74
N ARG A 116 -7.91 6.45 -6.71
CA ARG A 116 -6.48 6.76 -6.79
C ARG A 116 -5.65 5.48 -6.99
N ASP A 117 -6.00 4.42 -6.28
CA ASP A 117 -5.32 3.13 -6.38
C ASP A 117 -5.50 2.50 -7.77
N LEU A 118 -6.66 2.64 -8.41
CA LEU A 118 -6.88 2.20 -9.80
C LEU A 118 -5.90 2.83 -10.80
N VAL A 119 -5.47 4.08 -10.56
CA VAL A 119 -4.45 4.73 -11.40
C VAL A 119 -3.11 3.98 -11.27
N HIS A 120 -2.72 3.63 -10.05
CA HIS A 120 -1.50 2.85 -9.79
C HIS A 120 -1.59 1.42 -10.34
N LEU A 121 -2.79 0.85 -10.43
CA LEU A 121 -3.02 -0.48 -11.02
C LEU A 121 -3.10 -0.48 -12.56
N SER A 122 -3.07 0.69 -13.21
CA SER A 122 -3.20 0.80 -14.67
C SER A 122 -2.21 -0.07 -15.46
N PRO A 123 -0.93 -0.18 -15.10
CA PRO A 123 0.00 -1.08 -15.78
C PRO A 123 -0.46 -2.54 -15.74
N THR A 124 -0.95 -3.02 -14.59
CA THR A 124 -1.45 -4.38 -14.44
C THR A 124 -2.74 -4.59 -15.24
N ILE A 125 -3.67 -3.63 -15.21
CA ILE A 125 -4.90 -3.68 -16.01
C ILE A 125 -4.58 -3.81 -17.50
N ILE A 126 -3.65 -2.99 -17.99
CA ILE A 126 -3.21 -3.02 -19.39
C ILE A 126 -2.52 -4.35 -19.72
N CYS A 127 -1.70 -4.87 -18.81
CA CYS A 127 -1.03 -6.16 -19.01
C CYS A 127 -2.04 -7.31 -19.14
N LEU A 128 -3.11 -7.31 -18.32
CA LEU A 128 -4.09 -8.39 -18.27
C LEU A 128 -5.15 -8.31 -19.38
N GLY A 129 -5.54 -7.10 -19.80
CA GLY A 129 -6.70 -6.91 -20.69
C GLY A 129 -6.53 -5.84 -21.78
N GLY A 130 -5.33 -5.29 -21.96
CA GLY A 130 -5.06 -4.24 -22.94
C GLY A 130 -5.56 -2.86 -22.53
N LYS A 131 -5.40 -1.88 -23.42
CA LYS A 131 -5.87 -0.50 -23.19
C LYS A 131 -7.39 -0.41 -23.20
N GLU A 132 -8.04 -1.34 -23.90
CA GLU A 132 -9.48 -1.50 -24.00
C GLU A 132 -10.08 -1.85 -22.64
N ALA A 133 -9.43 -2.73 -21.87
CA ALA A 133 -9.86 -3.04 -20.50
C ALA A 133 -9.80 -1.81 -19.58
N LEU A 134 -8.72 -1.02 -19.68
CA LEU A 134 -8.61 0.22 -18.92
C LEU A 134 -9.70 1.23 -19.32
N ALA A 135 -9.97 1.40 -20.61
CA ALA A 135 -11.03 2.27 -21.10
C ALA A 135 -12.41 1.83 -20.60
N ALA A 136 -12.73 0.53 -20.69
CA ALA A 136 -13.98 -0.03 -20.19
C ALA A 136 -14.18 0.19 -18.68
N ILE A 137 -13.11 0.07 -17.88
CA ILE A 137 -13.15 0.37 -16.43
C ILE A 137 -13.45 1.85 -16.20
N VAL A 138 -12.78 2.76 -16.92
CA VAL A 138 -13.03 4.20 -16.81
C VAL A 138 -14.47 4.55 -17.18
N GLU A 139 -14.99 3.99 -18.27
CA GLU A 139 -16.39 4.16 -18.68
C GLU A 139 -17.36 3.65 -17.61
N ALA A 140 -17.14 2.44 -17.08
CA ALA A 140 -17.97 1.89 -16.01
C ALA A 140 -17.96 2.76 -14.75
N VAL A 141 -16.80 3.30 -14.35
CA VAL A 141 -16.69 4.24 -13.22
C VAL A 141 -17.47 5.53 -13.49
N GLN A 142 -17.35 6.10 -14.70
CA GLN A 142 -18.09 7.31 -15.07
C GLN A 142 -19.60 7.06 -15.07
N ASP A 143 -20.04 5.93 -15.59
CA ASP A 143 -21.46 5.57 -15.63
C ASP A 143 -22.02 5.41 -14.23
N VAL A 144 -21.37 4.67 -13.33
CA VAL A 144 -21.82 4.57 -11.92
C VAL A 144 -21.86 5.96 -11.26
N SER A 145 -20.89 6.82 -11.55
CA SER A 145 -20.82 8.18 -11.02
C SER A 145 -21.99 9.06 -11.47
N ARG A 146 -22.56 8.83 -12.65
CA ARG A 146 -23.73 9.57 -13.16
C ARG A 146 -25.03 9.20 -12.45
N TRP A 147 -25.11 7.99 -11.90
CA TRP A 147 -26.32 7.50 -11.28
C TRP A 147 -26.48 8.01 -9.83
N TRP A 148 -25.38 8.44 -9.20
CA TRP A 148 -25.37 9.03 -7.86
C TRP A 148 -24.53 10.33 -7.83
N PRO A 149 -25.12 11.46 -8.30
CA PRO A 149 -24.46 12.78 -8.33
C PRO A 149 -24.25 13.39 -6.93
#